data_AF-N6YRA4-F1
#
_entry.id   AF-N6YRA4-F1
#
_cell.length_a   1.000
_cell.length_b   1.000
_cell.length_c   1.000
_cell.angle_alpha   90.00
_cell.angle_beta   90.00
_cell.angle_gamma   90.00
#
_symmetry.space_group_name_H-M   'P 1'
#
loop_
_entity.id
_entity.type
_entity.pdbx_description
1 polymer ?
#
loop_
_entity_poly.entity_id
_entity_poly.type
_entity_poly.pdbx_seq_one_letter_code
_entity_poly.pdbx_strand_id
1 'polypeptide(L)'
;MREDWSRLLHADAFSREEVDAAEAQPVSWTEPLPAYLASMRYQFGWLADYLARHAAQELVMIVIGDHQPVGTVSGPDQPWDVPVHVIASDPALLARFEAAGFITGLTPPQQPLGPMHELTQLLANAFSSPPRDTPPRNAPP
;
A
#
# COMPACT_ATOMS: atom_id res chain seq x y z
N MET A 1 -16.15 5.98 6.53
CA MET A 1 -15.68 5.79 5.13
C MET A 1 -16.88 5.71 4.21
N ARG A 2 -16.73 6.02 2.91
CA ARG A 2 -17.88 6.06 1.99
C ARG A 2 -18.53 4.68 1.87
N GLU A 3 -19.86 4.66 1.87
CA GLU A 3 -20.62 3.44 1.64
C GLU A 3 -20.77 3.14 0.14
N ASP A 4 -21.06 4.17 -0.66
CA ASP A 4 -21.17 4.07 -2.10
C ASP A 4 -19.81 4.30 -2.78
N TRP A 5 -19.15 3.20 -3.13
CA TRP A 5 -17.89 3.19 -3.86
C TRP A 5 -18.04 3.48 -5.35
N SER A 6 -19.21 3.22 -5.93
CA SER A 6 -19.44 3.49 -7.36
C SER A 6 -19.34 4.98 -7.65
N ARG A 7 -19.81 5.80 -6.71
CA ARG A 7 -19.74 7.26 -6.77
C ARG A 7 -18.32 7.81 -6.89
N LEU A 8 -17.30 7.11 -6.38
CA LEU A 8 -15.90 7.56 -6.44
C LEU A 8 -15.35 7.66 -7.86
N LEU A 9 -16.01 7.02 -8.83
CA LEU A 9 -15.64 7.07 -10.25
C LEU A 9 -16.31 8.23 -11.02
N HIS A 10 -17.14 9.02 -10.34
CA HIS A 10 -17.89 10.12 -10.93
C HIS A 10 -17.33 11.48 -10.51
N ALA A 11 -17.59 12.51 -11.32
CA ALA A 11 -17.12 13.88 -11.07
C ALA A 11 -17.69 14.50 -9.79
N ASP A 12 -18.82 14.00 -9.30
CA ASP A 12 -19.49 14.43 -8.07
C ASP A 12 -19.24 13.46 -6.89
N ALA A 13 -18.13 12.72 -6.92
CA ALA A 13 -17.69 11.81 -5.86
C ALA A 13 -17.69 12.43 -4.46
N PHE A 14 -17.53 13.76 -4.38
CA PHE A 14 -17.61 14.55 -3.15
C PHE A 14 -18.65 15.65 -3.30
N SER A 15 -19.49 15.81 -2.28
CA SER A 15 -20.43 16.93 -2.20
C SER A 15 -19.65 18.24 -2.01
N ARG A 16 -20.26 19.38 -2.39
CA ARG A 16 -19.65 20.69 -2.12
C ARG A 16 -19.37 20.90 -0.64
N GLU A 17 -20.28 20.49 0.22
CA GLU A 17 -20.12 20.61 1.68
C GLU A 17 -18.89 19.83 2.17
N GLU A 18 -18.64 18.64 1.64
CA GLU A 18 -17.47 17.83 2.00
C GLU A 18 -16.16 18.46 1.52
N VAL A 19 -16.17 19.05 0.31
CA VAL A 19 -15.02 19.79 -0.23
C VAL A 19 -14.77 21.04 0.60
N ASP A 20 -15.80 21.85 0.85
CA ASP A 20 -15.71 23.08 1.65
C ASP A 20 -15.19 22.78 3.07
N ALA A 21 -15.67 21.70 3.69
CA ALA A 21 -15.20 21.27 5.01
C ALA A 21 -13.72 20.80 4.99
N ALA A 22 -13.29 20.15 3.91
CA ALA A 22 -11.89 19.74 3.74
C ALA A 22 -10.97 20.96 3.49
N GLU A 23 -11.41 21.93 2.69
CA GLU A 23 -10.67 23.16 2.40
C GLU A 23 -10.60 24.11 3.60
N ALA A 24 -11.61 24.07 4.48
CA ALA A 24 -11.62 24.84 5.73
C ALA A 24 -10.66 24.30 6.79
N GLN A 25 -10.06 23.11 6.59
CA GLN A 25 -9.06 22.57 7.51
C GLN A 25 -7.84 23.50 7.54
N PRO A 26 -7.41 23.96 8.73
CA PRO A 26 -6.25 24.83 8.82
C PRO A 26 -4.99 24.08 8.39
N VAL A 27 -4.29 24.61 7.39
CA VAL A 27 -2.98 24.12 6.94
C VAL A 27 -1.89 24.93 7.63
N SER A 28 -0.94 24.23 8.25
CA SER A 28 0.24 24.83 8.84
C SER A 28 1.50 24.26 8.20
N TRP A 29 2.30 25.13 7.58
CA TRP A 29 3.60 24.76 7.03
C TRP A 29 4.69 24.70 8.11
N THR A 30 4.46 25.33 9.26
CA THR A 30 5.35 25.30 10.44
C THR A 30 5.05 24.13 11.37
N GLU A 31 3.78 23.70 11.42
CA GLU A 31 3.31 22.56 12.22
C GLU A 31 2.52 21.56 11.36
N PRO A 32 3.14 20.92 10.34
CA PRO A 32 2.43 20.07 9.39
C PRO A 32 2.07 18.68 9.95
N LEU A 33 2.67 18.27 11.06
CA LEU A 33 2.54 16.91 11.60
C LEU A 33 1.08 16.47 11.85
N PRO A 34 0.19 17.28 12.46
CA PRO A 34 -1.20 16.87 12.66
C PRO A 34 -1.96 16.61 11.35
N ALA A 35 -1.79 17.48 10.35
CA ALA A 35 -2.42 17.32 9.04
C ALA A 35 -1.86 16.11 8.29
N TYR A 36 -0.54 15.88 8.37
CA TYR A 36 0.11 14.69 7.82
C TYR A 36 -0.43 13.40 8.47
N LEU A 37 -0.57 13.35 9.80
CA LEU A 37 -1.13 12.17 10.47
C LEU A 37 -2.61 11.95 10.09
N ALA A 38 -3.38 13.02 9.89
CA ALA A 38 -4.76 12.93 9.40
C ALA A 38 -4.82 12.35 7.98
N SER A 39 -3.94 12.78 7.06
CA SER A 39 -3.89 12.24 5.71
C SER A 39 -3.48 10.76 5.70
N MET A 40 -2.46 10.37 6.48
CA MET A 40 -2.03 8.98 6.61
C MET A 40 -3.15 8.09 7.16
N ARG A 41 -3.88 8.56 8.18
CA ARG A 41 -5.05 7.83 8.73
C ARG A 41 -6.16 7.66 7.69
N TYR A 42 -6.44 8.70 6.92
CA TYR A 42 -7.41 8.64 5.83
C TYR A 42 -6.98 7.62 4.76
N GLN A 43 -5.73 7.68 4.30
CA GLN A 43 -5.19 6.76 3.30
C GLN A 43 -5.23 5.30 3.76
N PHE A 44 -4.78 5.01 4.98
CA PHE A 44 -4.82 3.64 5.50
C PHE A 44 -6.23 3.15 5.77
N GLY A 45 -7.12 4.03 6.23
CA GLY A 45 -8.55 3.71 6.33
C GLY A 45 -9.10 3.31 4.97
N TRP A 46 -8.86 4.14 3.94
CA TRP A 46 -9.31 3.89 2.57
C TRP A 46 -8.80 2.56 2.03
N LEU A 47 -7.50 2.29 2.20
CA LEU A 47 -6.87 1.04 1.79
C LEU A 47 -7.51 -0.18 2.48
N ALA A 48 -7.71 -0.11 3.80
CA ALA A 48 -8.24 -1.22 4.57
C ALA A 48 -9.69 -1.55 4.17
N ASP A 49 -10.54 -0.55 3.97
CA ASP A 49 -11.93 -0.78 3.54
C ASP A 49 -12.02 -1.21 2.07
N TYR A 50 -11.12 -0.72 1.19
CA TYR A 50 -11.01 -1.24 -0.17
C TYR A 50 -10.72 -2.74 -0.15
N LEU A 51 -9.71 -3.16 0.62
CA LEU A 51 -9.37 -4.57 0.76
C LEU A 51 -10.53 -5.37 1.35
N ALA A 52 -11.20 -4.86 2.38
CA ALA A 52 -12.32 -5.54 3.02
C ALA A 52 -13.53 -5.77 2.08
N ARG A 53 -13.76 -4.86 1.12
CA ARG A 53 -14.95 -4.89 0.25
C ARG A 53 -14.69 -5.38 -1.16
N HIS A 54 -13.49 -5.15 -1.68
CA HIS A 54 -13.17 -5.26 -3.11
C HIS A 54 -11.95 -6.15 -3.40
N ALA A 55 -11.31 -6.75 -2.39
CA ALA A 55 -10.24 -7.72 -2.64
C ALA A 55 -10.77 -8.89 -3.48
N ALA A 56 -10.20 -9.05 -4.68
CA ALA A 56 -10.47 -10.19 -5.54
C ALA A 56 -9.84 -11.48 -4.97
N GLN A 57 -10.32 -12.63 -5.42
CA GLN A 57 -9.72 -13.92 -5.06
C GLN A 57 -8.23 -13.98 -5.44
N GLU A 58 -7.88 -13.47 -6.63
CA GLU A 58 -6.51 -13.42 -7.15
C GLU A 58 -5.88 -12.02 -6.96
N LEU A 59 -6.02 -11.45 -5.76
CA LEU A 59 -5.46 -10.13 -5.44
C LEU A 59 -3.93 -10.19 -5.39
N VAL A 60 -3.30 -9.22 -6.04
CA VAL A 60 -1.96 -8.73 -5.73
C VAL A 60 -2.02 -7.22 -5.67
N MET A 61 -1.57 -6.65 -4.55
CA MET A 61 -1.49 -5.21 -4.33
C MET A 61 -0.11 -4.87 -3.78
N ILE A 62 0.51 -3.86 -4.39
CA ILE A 62 1.79 -3.31 -3.96
C ILE A 62 1.54 -1.89 -3.48
N VAL A 63 1.87 -1.61 -2.23
CA VAL A 63 1.79 -0.27 -1.64
C VAL A 63 3.21 0.24 -1.46
N ILE A 64 3.51 1.39 -2.05
CA ILE A 64 4.86 1.97 -2.08
C ILE A 64 4.78 3.49 -1.88
N GLY A 65 5.69 4.05 -1.10
CA GLY A 65 5.96 5.48 -1.10
C GLY A 65 6.94 5.84 -2.23
N ASP A 66 6.74 6.98 -2.88
CA ASP A 66 7.66 7.48 -3.91
C ASP A 66 8.81 8.31 -3.29
N HIS A 67 8.54 9.01 -2.19
CA HIS A 67 9.54 9.73 -1.40
C HIS A 67 9.15 9.85 0.08
N GLN A 68 10.13 10.14 0.94
CA GLN A 68 9.91 10.40 2.37
C GLN A 68 9.19 11.75 2.61
N PRO A 69 8.49 11.93 3.74
CA PRO A 69 7.85 13.20 4.09
C PRO A 69 8.85 14.37 4.16
N VAL A 70 8.34 15.60 4.10
CA VAL A 70 9.18 16.79 4.31
C VAL A 70 9.84 16.76 5.70
N GLY A 71 11.04 17.34 5.82
CA GLY A 71 11.83 17.30 7.06
C GLY A 71 11.12 17.87 8.31
N THR A 72 10.16 18.78 8.12
CA THR A 72 9.30 19.30 9.22
C THR A 72 8.33 18.25 9.78
N VAL A 73 8.11 17.15 9.07
CA VAL A 73 7.34 15.97 9.51
C VAL A 73 8.28 14.86 10.00
N SER A 74 9.28 14.50 9.21
CA SER A 74 10.13 13.34 9.49
C SER A 74 11.24 13.63 10.53
N GLY A 75 11.58 14.91 10.73
CA GLY A 75 12.74 15.34 11.48
C GLY A 75 14.00 15.42 10.61
N PRO A 76 15.09 15.99 11.17
CA PRO A 76 16.37 16.13 10.48
C PRO A 76 17.04 14.76 10.24
N ASP A 77 17.90 14.71 9.23
CA ASP A 77 18.82 13.59 8.95
C ASP A 77 18.14 12.20 8.79
N GLN A 78 16.88 12.18 8.39
CA GLN A 78 16.18 10.93 8.09
C GLN A 78 16.68 10.31 6.77
N PRO A 79 16.75 8.97 6.70
CA PRO A 79 17.10 8.30 5.46
C PRO A 79 16.02 8.53 4.40
N TRP A 80 16.38 8.30 3.14
CA TRP A 80 15.52 8.47 1.97
C TRP A 80 14.74 7.18 1.68
N ASP A 81 14.55 6.39 2.73
CA ASP A 81 13.92 5.08 2.64
C ASP A 81 12.40 5.24 2.65
N VAL A 82 11.74 4.38 1.86
CA VAL A 82 10.29 4.33 1.76
C VAL A 82 9.82 2.89 1.95
N PRO A 83 8.67 2.67 2.61
CA PRO A 83 8.13 1.33 2.76
C PRO A 83 7.62 0.77 1.43
N VAL A 84 7.77 -0.55 1.26
CA VAL A 84 7.10 -1.34 0.23
C VAL A 84 6.38 -2.50 0.90
N HIS A 85 5.06 -2.56 0.73
CA HIS A 85 4.22 -3.64 1.24
C HIS A 85 3.61 -4.40 0.08
N VAL A 86 3.66 -5.73 0.16
CA VAL A 86 2.98 -6.63 -0.79
C VAL A 86 1.85 -7.33 -0.06
N ILE A 87 0.63 -7.20 -0.58
CA ILE A 87 -0.57 -7.84 -0.08
C ILE A 87 -1.07 -8.74 -1.20
N ALA A 88 -1.08 -10.06 -0.99
CA ALA A 88 -1.47 -11.02 -2.01
C ALA A 88 -2.24 -12.19 -1.43
N SER A 89 -3.14 -12.78 -2.23
CA SER A 89 -3.89 -13.97 -1.86
C SER A 89 -3.10 -15.28 -2.07
N ASP A 90 -2.10 -15.27 -2.95
CA ASP A 90 -1.27 -16.45 -3.26
C ASP A 90 -0.13 -16.62 -2.23
N PRO A 91 -0.19 -17.62 -1.35
CA PRO A 91 0.87 -17.87 -0.37
C PRO A 91 2.19 -18.27 -1.04
N ALA A 92 2.18 -18.86 -2.23
CA ALA A 92 3.39 -19.19 -2.97
C ALA A 92 4.09 -17.93 -3.48
N LEU A 93 3.34 -16.90 -3.89
CA LEU A 93 3.89 -15.58 -4.24
C LEU A 93 4.49 -14.89 -3.00
N LEU A 94 3.77 -14.89 -1.88
CA LEU A 94 4.28 -14.32 -0.62
C LEU A 94 5.59 -14.99 -0.18
N ALA A 95 5.69 -16.32 -0.26
CA ALA A 95 6.92 -17.04 0.05
C ALA A 95 8.11 -16.65 -0.86
N ARG A 96 7.86 -16.24 -2.11
CA ARG A 96 8.91 -15.73 -3.01
C ARG A 96 9.39 -14.34 -2.59
N PHE A 97 8.49 -13.49 -2.13
CA PHE A 97 8.87 -12.19 -1.55
C PHE A 97 9.65 -12.35 -0.24
N GLU A 98 9.24 -13.27 0.63
CA GLU A 98 10.00 -13.58 1.85
C GLU A 98 11.40 -14.09 1.53
N ALA A 99 11.55 -14.96 0.53
CA ALA A 99 12.85 -15.41 0.05
C ALA A 99 13.71 -14.27 -0.56
N ALA A 100 13.07 -13.19 -1.04
CA ALA A 100 13.73 -11.98 -1.53
C ALA A 100 14.02 -10.94 -0.43
N GLY A 101 13.71 -11.25 0.84
CA GLY A 101 14.03 -10.40 2.00
C GLY A 101 12.85 -9.61 2.56
N PHE A 102 11.64 -9.71 1.99
CA PHE A 102 10.45 -9.17 2.64
C PHE A 102 10.17 -9.93 3.95
N ILE A 103 9.49 -9.24 4.88
CA ILE A 103 9.07 -9.85 6.14
C ILE A 103 7.55 -9.76 6.29
N THR A 104 6.98 -10.73 6.99
CA THR A 104 5.57 -10.68 7.38
C THR A 104 5.36 -9.56 8.41
N GLY A 105 4.37 -8.69 8.16
CA GLY A 105 3.95 -7.64 9.08
C GLY A 105 3.82 -6.27 8.41
N LEU A 106 3.43 -5.27 9.20
CA LEU A 106 3.25 -3.89 8.71
C LEU A 106 4.47 -2.99 8.96
N THR A 107 5.37 -3.40 9.87
CA THR A 107 6.52 -2.60 10.27
C THR A 107 7.78 -3.15 9.60
N PRO A 108 8.35 -2.45 8.59
CA PRO A 108 9.58 -2.88 7.96
C PRO A 108 10.78 -2.77 8.91
N PRO A 109 11.84 -3.57 8.71
CA PRO A 109 13.09 -3.40 9.45
C PRO A 109 13.76 -2.08 9.04
N GLN A 110 14.68 -1.60 9.89
CA GLN A 110 15.45 -0.38 9.59
C GLN A 110 16.46 -0.55 8.45
N GLN A 111 16.81 -1.79 8.10
CA GLN A 111 17.74 -2.07 7.03
C GLN A 111 16.98 -2.14 5.69
N PRO A 112 17.25 -1.25 4.72
CA PRO A 112 16.63 -1.30 3.42
C PRO A 112 17.12 -2.52 2.61
N LEU A 113 16.25 -3.08 1.78
CA LEU A 113 16.61 -4.17 0.87
C LEU A 113 17.49 -3.72 -0.28
N GLY A 114 17.35 -2.45 -0.70
CA GLY A 114 18.09 -1.88 -1.81
C GLY A 114 17.47 -0.58 -2.33
N PRO A 115 18.09 0.03 -3.34
CA PRO A 115 17.58 1.24 -3.96
C PRO A 115 16.32 0.96 -4.81
N MET A 116 15.45 1.96 -4.94
CA MET A 116 14.15 1.81 -5.62
C MET A 116 14.25 1.33 -7.07
N HIS A 117 15.32 1.62 -7.79
CA HIS A 117 15.49 1.16 -9.18
C HIS A 117 15.64 -0.36 -9.32
N GLU A 118 16.09 -1.05 -8.26
CA GLU A 118 16.19 -2.52 -8.24
C GLU A 118 14.83 -3.18 -7.99
N LEU A 119 13.84 -2.45 -7.46
CA LEU A 119 12.52 -2.99 -7.13
C LEU A 119 11.83 -3.58 -8.36
N THR A 120 11.92 -2.94 -9.53
CA THR A 120 11.33 -3.47 -10.77
C THR A 120 11.84 -4.85 -11.10
N GLN A 121 13.15 -5.08 -10.95
CA GLN A 121 13.76 -6.39 -11.22
C GLN A 121 13.38 -7.41 -10.15
N LEU A 122 13.33 -7.01 -8.88
CA LEU A 122 12.84 -7.86 -7.80
C LEU A 122 11.39 -8.33 -8.07
N LEU A 123 10.50 -7.41 -8.44
CA LEU A 123 9.11 -7.73 -8.79
C LEU A 123 9.05 -8.70 -9.97
N ALA A 124 9.75 -8.42 -11.06
CA ALA A 124 9.78 -9.30 -12.24
C ALA A 124 10.23 -10.73 -11.88
N ASN A 125 11.27 -10.88 -11.05
CA ASN A 125 11.75 -12.17 -10.59
C ASN A 125 10.70 -12.90 -9.72
N ALA A 126 10.05 -12.18 -8.82
CA ALA A 126 9.00 -12.74 -7.96
C ALA A 126 7.78 -13.22 -8.76
N PHE A 127 7.41 -12.54 -9.86
CA PHE A 127 6.28 -12.96 -10.70
C PHE A 127 6.62 -14.01 -11.76
N SER A 128 7.88 -14.12 -12.19
CA SER A 128 8.26 -15.02 -13.30
C SER A 128 8.48 -16.48 -12.90
N SER A 129 8.50 -16.78 -11.59
CA SER A 129 8.68 -18.16 -11.12
C SER A 129 7.39 -18.97 -11.32
N PRO A 130 7.43 -20.17 -11.93
CA PRO A 130 6.22 -20.97 -12.13
C PRO A 130 5.56 -21.31 -10.79
N PRO A 131 4.21 -21.35 -10.73
CA PRO A 131 3.51 -21.89 -9.57
C PRO A 131 4.03 -23.30 -9.28
N ARG A 132 4.30 -23.64 -8.02
CA ARG A 132 4.57 -25.05 -7.68
C ARG A 132 3.32 -25.85 -8.06
N ASP A 133 3.52 -26.92 -8.84
CA ASP A 133 2.47 -27.75 -9.40
C ASP A 133 1.35 -28.05 -8.39
N THR A 134 0.11 -27.79 -8.79
CA THR A 134 -1.06 -28.30 -8.08
C THR A 134 -1.08 -29.81 -8.33
N PRO A 135 -1.07 -30.69 -7.30
CA PRO A 135 -1.18 -32.12 -7.56
C PRO A 135 -2.48 -32.42 -8.31
N PRO A 136 -2.46 -33.36 -9.28
CA PRO A 136 -3.61 -33.63 -10.13
C PRO A 136 -4.83 -34.00 -9.26
N ARG A 137 -5.95 -33.34 -9.53
CA ARG A 137 -7.24 -33.67 -8.93
C ARG A 137 -7.59 -35.09 -9.40
N ASN A 138 -7.47 -36.07 -8.49
CA ASN A 138 -7.85 -37.46 -8.73
C ASN A 138 -9.21 -37.53 -9.44
N ALA A 139 -9.24 -38.19 -10.60
CA ALA A 139 -10.47 -38.55 -11.30
C ALA A 139 -11.26 -39.60 -10.47
N PRO A 140 -12.59 -39.61 -10.53
CA PRO A 140 -13.43 -40.47 -9.68
C PRO A 140 -13.40 -41.93 -10.15
N PRO A 141 -13.84 -42.89 -9.29
CA PRO A 141 -14.00 -44.29 -9.65
C PRO A 141 -15.09 -44.52 -10.70
#